data_AF-A0A7Y1THX8-F1
#
_entry.id   AF-A0A7Y1THX8-F1
#
_cell.length_a   1.000
_cell.length_b   1.000
_cell.length_c   1.000
_cell.angle_alpha   90.00
_cell.angle_beta   90.00
_cell.angle_gamma   90.00
#
_symmetry.space_group_name_H-M   'P 1'
#
loop_
_entity.id
_entity.type
_entity.pdbx_description
1 polymer ?
#
loop_
_entity_poly.entity_id
_entity_poly.type
_entity_poly.pdbx_seq_one_letter_code
_entity_poly.pdbx_strand_id
1 'polypeptide(L)'
;IDASDPNRWQRVRQVNSVLKQLDADQVPQIRVYNKIDKLDRQPRITNNRDGEGRAVWLSAITGEGIPMLKDAIARRLRQKTVRRVIHLMPHQGRQRAKLFELGAVSSETVLPEGGWTLDLKMTEKDLRRFLKRENLAEQQLDPLPMSPSASAANE
;
A
#
# COMPACT_ATOMS: atom_id res chain seq x y z
N ILE A 1 -17.91 14.14 -5.25
CA ILE A 1 -18.81 14.28 -6.40
C ILE A 1 -20.23 14.36 -5.87
N ASP A 2 -21.01 15.35 -6.28
CA ASP A 2 -22.45 15.39 -6.00
C ASP A 2 -23.17 14.48 -6.99
N ALA A 3 -23.79 13.40 -6.51
CA ALA A 3 -24.45 12.42 -7.38
C ALA A 3 -25.72 13.01 -8.01
N SER A 4 -26.44 13.85 -7.27
CA SER A 4 -27.72 14.45 -7.66
C SER A 4 -27.59 15.60 -8.66
N ASP A 5 -26.38 16.13 -8.81
CA ASP A 5 -26.10 17.25 -9.70
C ASP A 5 -26.08 16.80 -11.18
N PRO A 6 -26.91 17.39 -12.06
CA PRO A 6 -26.89 17.10 -13.49
C PRO A 6 -25.55 17.50 -14.15
N ASN A 7 -24.87 18.51 -13.60
CA ASN A 7 -23.59 19.02 -14.12
C ASN A 7 -22.37 18.34 -13.49
N ARG A 8 -22.55 17.22 -12.78
CA ARG A 8 -21.47 16.55 -12.03
C ARG A 8 -20.25 16.23 -12.87
N TRP A 9 -20.44 15.85 -14.14
CA TRP A 9 -19.32 15.48 -15.03
C TRP A 9 -18.49 16.70 -15.46
N GLN A 10 -19.13 17.85 -15.67
CA GLN A 10 -18.41 19.10 -15.92
C GLN A 10 -17.57 19.49 -14.71
N ARG A 11 -18.14 19.40 -13.51
CA ARG A 11 -17.41 19.68 -12.25
C ARG A 11 -16.25 18.71 -12.02
N VAL A 12 -16.44 17.42 -12.29
CA VAL A 12 -15.37 16.42 -12.21
C VAL A 12 -14.22 16.78 -13.15
N ARG A 13 -14.50 17.14 -14.41
CA ARG A 13 -13.46 17.55 -15.37
C ARG A 13 -12.71 18.80 -14.90
N GLN A 14 -13.43 19.79 -14.38
CA GLN A 14 -12.82 21.01 -13.86
C GLN A 14 -11.89 20.71 -12.67
N VAL A 15 -12.34 19.90 -11.70
CA VAL A 15 -11.52 19.49 -10.54
C VAL A 15 -10.29 18.72 -11.01
N ASN A 16 -10.45 17.77 -11.93
CA ASN A 16 -9.32 17.01 -12.45
C ASN A 16 -8.29 17.89 -13.18
N SER A 17 -8.75 18.93 -13.89
CA SER A 17 -7.86 19.91 -14.51
C SER A 17 -7.03 20.66 -13.47
N VAL A 18 -7.66 21.07 -12.36
CA VAL A 18 -6.95 21.74 -11.26
C VAL A 18 -5.98 20.79 -10.57
N LEU A 19 -6.38 19.54 -10.32
CA LEU A 19 -5.49 18.54 -9.72
C LEU A 19 -4.26 18.27 -10.60
N LYS A 20 -4.44 18.22 -11.92
CA LYS A 20 -3.32 18.07 -12.87
C LYS A 20 -2.39 19.28 -12.88
N GLN A 21 -2.93 20.49 -12.79
CA GLN A 21 -2.13 21.72 -12.70
C GLN A 21 -1.28 21.77 -11.41
N LEU A 22 -1.71 21.07 -10.36
CA LEU A 22 -1.01 20.99 -9.07
C LEU A 22 -0.12 19.75 -8.94
N ASP A 23 0.06 18.96 -10.02
CA ASP A 23 0.74 17.65 -10.01
C ASP A 23 0.18 16.68 -8.93
N ALA A 24 -1.07 16.90 -8.51
CA ALA A 24 -1.74 16.14 -7.46
C ALA A 24 -2.55 14.95 -8.02
N ASP A 25 -2.61 14.80 -9.33
CA ASP A 25 -3.26 13.68 -10.03
C ASP A 25 -2.51 12.35 -9.81
N GLN A 26 -1.23 12.39 -9.44
CA GLN A 26 -0.42 11.21 -9.12
C GLN A 26 -0.74 10.59 -7.75
N VAL A 27 -1.45 11.30 -6.88
CA VAL A 27 -1.81 10.80 -5.54
C VAL A 27 -2.94 9.78 -5.66
N PRO A 28 -2.88 8.62 -4.98
CA PRO A 28 -3.97 7.64 -5.03
C PRO A 28 -5.31 8.21 -4.53
N GLN A 29 -6.31 8.29 -5.42
CA GLN A 29 -7.61 8.89 -5.09
C GLN A 29 -8.72 7.84 -4.83
N ILE A 30 -9.76 8.23 -4.09
CA ILE A 30 -11.02 7.48 -3.96
C ILE A 30 -12.15 8.42 -4.39
N ARG A 31 -12.95 8.01 -5.37
CA ARG A 31 -14.11 8.82 -5.82
C ARG A 31 -15.28 8.60 -4.87
N VAL A 32 -15.84 9.69 -4.34
CA VAL A 32 -17.03 9.65 -3.48
C VAL A 32 -18.20 10.30 -4.21
N TYR A 33 -19.24 9.53 -4.49
CA TYR A 33 -20.54 9.99 -4.99
C TYR A 33 -21.46 10.22 -3.80
N ASN A 34 -21.50 11.47 -3.33
CA ASN A 34 -22.29 11.91 -2.19
C ASN A 34 -23.71 12.29 -2.63
N LYS A 35 -24.65 12.38 -1.68
CA LYS A 35 -26.06 12.78 -1.85
C LYS A 35 -26.94 11.74 -2.52
N ILE A 36 -26.73 10.45 -2.23
CA ILE A 36 -27.57 9.37 -2.78
C ILE A 36 -29.00 9.38 -2.23
N ASP A 37 -29.23 10.03 -1.08
CA ASP A 37 -30.55 10.29 -0.50
C ASP A 37 -31.48 11.03 -1.47
N LYS A 38 -30.92 11.83 -2.37
CA LYS A 38 -31.69 12.57 -3.40
C LYS A 38 -31.99 11.75 -4.65
N LEU A 39 -31.49 10.53 -4.74
CA LEU A 39 -31.52 9.72 -5.97
C LEU A 39 -32.22 8.37 -5.80
N ASP A 40 -32.83 8.10 -4.63
CA ASP A 40 -33.37 6.80 -4.26
C ASP A 40 -32.40 5.64 -4.57
N ARG A 41 -31.15 5.81 -4.12
CA ARG A 41 -30.07 4.85 -4.36
C ARG A 41 -29.52 4.34 -3.04
N GLN A 42 -29.32 3.04 -2.97
CA GLN A 42 -28.63 2.41 -1.84
C GLN A 42 -27.12 2.65 -1.86
N PRO A 43 -26.48 2.73 -0.68
CA PRO A 43 -25.03 2.86 -0.55
C PRO A 43 -24.32 1.65 -1.14
N ARG A 44 -23.24 1.88 -1.87
CA ARG A 44 -22.48 0.80 -2.54
C ARG A 44 -21.06 1.19 -2.87
N ILE A 45 -20.21 0.17 -3.02
CA ILE A 45 -18.88 0.31 -3.61
C ILE A 45 -18.94 -0.20 -5.05
N THR A 46 -18.38 0.57 -5.97
CA THR A 46 -18.25 0.19 -7.38
C THR A 46 -16.79 0.24 -7.78
N ASN A 47 -16.35 -0.69 -8.63
CA ASN A 47 -15.06 -0.57 -9.29
C ASN A 47 -15.26 0.39 -10.47
N ASN A 48 -14.47 1.46 -10.52
CA ASN A 48 -14.54 2.36 -11.66
C ASN A 48 -14.01 1.64 -12.91
N ARG A 49 -14.68 1.80 -14.05
CA ARG A 49 -14.37 1.07 -15.30
C ARG A 49 -12.98 1.36 -15.86
N ASP A 50 -12.38 2.49 -15.47
CA ASP A 50 -11.08 2.97 -16.00
C ASP A 50 -9.87 2.64 -15.10
N GLY A 51 -9.97 1.64 -14.22
CA GLY A 51 -8.80 1.15 -13.47
C GLY A 51 -8.27 2.03 -12.32
N GLU A 52 -8.75 3.26 -12.15
CA GLU A 52 -8.22 4.20 -11.15
C GLU A 52 -8.66 3.97 -9.69
N GLY A 53 -9.52 2.98 -9.43
CA GLY A 53 -9.85 2.53 -8.08
C GLY A 53 -11.34 2.51 -7.76
N ARG A 54 -11.62 2.28 -6.47
CA ARG A 54 -12.98 2.12 -5.93
C ARG A 54 -13.69 3.46 -5.86
N ALA A 55 -14.96 3.48 -6.28
CA ALA A 55 -15.88 4.57 -6.06
C ALA A 55 -16.90 4.18 -4.98
N VAL A 56 -17.15 5.08 -4.04
CA VAL A 56 -18.11 4.87 -2.94
C VAL A 56 -19.31 5.79 -3.14
N TRP A 57 -20.49 5.20 -3.13
CA TRP A 57 -21.78 5.88 -3.16
C TRP A 57 -22.30 5.96 -1.74
N LEU A 58 -22.52 7.18 -1.23
CA LEU A 58 -22.91 7.42 0.15
C LEU A 58 -23.80 8.66 0.28
N SER A 59 -24.47 8.81 1.41
CA SER A 59 -25.08 10.05 1.83
C SER A 59 -24.38 10.54 3.09
N ALA A 60 -23.70 11.68 3.00
CA ALA A 60 -23.03 12.28 4.14
C ALA A 60 -24.02 12.83 5.17
N ILE A 61 -25.26 13.15 4.75
CA ILE A 61 -26.29 13.71 5.65
C ILE A 61 -27.01 12.61 6.43
N THR A 62 -27.34 11.47 5.81
CA THR A 62 -27.94 10.33 6.52
C THR A 62 -26.89 9.44 7.19
N GLY A 63 -25.63 9.52 6.76
CA GLY A 63 -24.52 8.67 7.23
C GLY A 63 -24.42 7.32 6.51
N GLU A 64 -25.38 7.00 5.62
CA GLU A 64 -25.38 5.76 4.85
C GLU A 64 -24.15 5.66 3.95
N GLY A 65 -23.46 4.52 3.97
CA GLY A 65 -22.25 4.28 3.17
C GLY A 65 -20.96 4.88 3.74
N ILE A 66 -21.01 5.63 4.85
CA ILE A 66 -19.80 6.11 5.55
C ILE A 66 -18.92 4.95 6.07
N PRO A 67 -19.45 3.87 6.67
CA PRO A 67 -18.63 2.72 7.06
C PRO A 67 -17.88 2.10 5.86
N MET A 68 -18.55 2.01 4.70
CA MET A 68 -17.95 1.51 3.46
C MET A 68 -16.81 2.41 2.97
N LEU A 69 -16.94 3.73 3.12
CA LEU A 69 -15.86 4.68 2.81
C LEU A 69 -14.66 4.47 3.73
N LYS A 70 -14.89 4.33 5.05
CA LYS A 70 -13.82 4.05 6.02
C LYS A 70 -13.06 2.77 5.66
N ASP A 71 -13.77 1.71 5.30
CA ASP A 71 -13.16 0.45 4.87
C ASP A 71 -12.39 0.59 3.55
N ALA A 72 -12.87 1.40 2.62
CA ALA A 72 -12.19 1.66 1.36
C ALA A 72 -10.88 2.45 1.59
N ILE A 73 -10.92 3.46 2.46
CA ILE A 73 -9.74 4.23 2.89
C ILE A 73 -8.75 3.30 3.58
N ALA A 74 -9.19 2.52 4.58
CA ALA A 74 -8.33 1.58 5.30
C ALA A 74 -7.67 0.58 4.35
N ARG A 75 -8.43 0.01 3.40
CA ARG A 75 -7.88 -0.92 2.39
C ARG A 75 -6.88 -0.27 1.44
N ARG A 76 -7.03 1.03 1.12
CA ARG A 76 -6.09 1.75 0.25
C ARG A 76 -4.85 2.23 1.01
N LEU A 77 -5.00 2.54 2.30
CA LEU A 77 -3.90 2.89 3.20
C LEU A 77 -3.16 1.68 3.75
N ARG A 78 -3.75 0.48 3.71
CA ARG A 78 -3.07 -0.78 4.02
C ARG A 78 -1.86 -0.92 3.10
N GLN A 79 -0.72 -0.51 3.62
CA GLN A 79 0.56 -0.66 2.95
C GLN A 79 0.80 -2.16 2.78
N LYS A 80 1.14 -2.57 1.55
CA LYS A 80 1.51 -3.96 1.26
C LYS A 80 2.75 -4.28 2.09
N THR A 81 2.56 -4.97 3.21
CA THR A 81 3.65 -5.57 3.95
C THR A 81 4.25 -6.64 3.08
N VAL A 82 5.55 -6.58 2.89
CA VAL A 82 6.31 -7.60 2.19
C VAL A 82 7.22 -8.28 3.18
N ARG A 83 7.46 -9.57 2.92
CA ARG A 83 8.58 -10.28 3.50
C ARG A 83 9.64 -10.53 2.44
N ARG A 84 10.89 -10.27 2.78
CA ARG A 84 12.05 -10.39 1.90
C ARG A 84 13.25 -10.86 2.69
N VAL A 85 14.16 -11.53 2.02
CA VAL A 85 15.48 -11.84 2.58
C VAL A 85 16.46 -10.83 2.01
N ILE A 86 17.34 -10.28 2.85
CA ILE A 86 18.45 -9.45 2.38
C ILE A 86 19.77 -10.07 2.80
N HIS A 87 20.70 -10.15 1.86
CA HIS A 87 22.07 -10.58 2.10
C HIS A 87 22.99 -9.37 2.21
N LEU A 88 23.57 -9.21 3.40
CA LEU A 88 24.49 -8.13 3.73
C LEU A 88 25.92 -8.66 3.85
N MET A 89 26.83 -7.98 3.15
CA MET A 89 28.27 -8.26 3.24
C MET A 89 28.83 -7.82 4.60
N PRO A 90 30.00 -8.36 5.05
CA PRO A 90 30.63 -7.97 6.31
C PRO A 90 30.79 -6.45 6.51
N HIS A 91 31.09 -5.71 5.43
CA HIS A 91 31.25 -4.25 5.47
C HIS A 91 29.93 -3.47 5.59
N GLN A 92 28.77 -4.14 5.55
CA GLN A 92 27.43 -3.55 5.58
C GLN A 92 26.79 -3.59 6.97
N GLY A 93 27.61 -3.63 8.04
CA GLY A 93 27.13 -3.62 9.43
C GLY A 93 26.28 -2.39 9.80
N ARG A 94 26.49 -1.25 9.12
CA ARG A 94 25.65 -0.04 9.29
C ARG A 94 24.22 -0.26 8.80
N GLN A 95 24.05 -0.91 7.65
CA GLN A 95 22.74 -1.22 7.07
C GLN A 95 22.00 -2.21 7.95
N ARG A 96 22.69 -3.22 8.48
CA ARG A 96 22.17 -4.14 9.49
C ARG A 96 21.60 -3.39 10.70
N ALA A 97 22.38 -2.52 11.34
CA ALA A 97 21.93 -1.74 12.49
C ALA A 97 20.66 -0.92 12.19
N LYS A 98 20.60 -0.25 11.04
CA LYS A 98 19.41 0.51 10.63
C LYS A 98 18.18 -0.37 10.41
N LEU A 99 18.32 -1.58 9.87
CA LEU A 99 17.20 -2.51 9.70
C LEU A 99 16.63 -2.94 11.05
N PHE A 100 17.48 -3.12 12.07
CA PHE A 100 17.05 -3.36 13.44
C PHE A 100 16.38 -2.14 14.07
N GLU A 101 16.93 -0.93 13.89
CA GLU A 101 16.31 0.33 14.37
C GLU A 101 14.91 0.55 13.76
N LEU A 102 14.72 0.15 12.50
CA LEU A 102 13.43 0.19 11.82
C LEU A 102 12.45 -0.89 12.28
N GLY A 103 12.87 -1.83 13.15
CA GLY A 103 12.07 -2.97 13.58
C GLY A 103 11.71 -3.92 12.44
N ALA A 104 12.46 -3.88 11.33
CA ALA A 104 12.15 -4.64 10.12
C ALA A 104 12.64 -6.09 10.19
N VAL A 105 13.64 -6.40 11.02
CA VAL A 105 14.27 -7.73 11.10
C VAL A 105 13.40 -8.68 11.91
N SER A 106 13.00 -9.79 11.28
CA SER A 106 12.27 -10.90 11.90
C SER A 106 13.20 -12.04 12.34
N SER A 107 14.28 -12.28 11.59
CA SER A 107 15.30 -13.27 11.92
C SER A 107 16.65 -12.85 11.32
N GLU A 108 17.73 -13.41 11.86
CA GLU A 108 19.09 -13.19 11.39
C GLU A 108 19.88 -14.50 11.39
N THR A 109 20.68 -14.70 10.34
CA THR A 109 21.68 -15.77 10.26
C THR A 109 23.02 -15.18 9.84
N VAL A 110 24.09 -15.48 10.58
CA VAL A 110 25.46 -15.10 10.21
C VAL A 110 25.98 -16.10 9.18
N LEU A 111 26.56 -15.61 8.09
CA LEU A 111 27.10 -16.49 7.03
C LEU A 111 28.53 -16.96 7.37
N PRO A 112 28.94 -18.17 6.95
CA PRO A 112 30.29 -18.71 7.20
C PRO A 112 31.40 -17.85 6.58
N GLU A 113 31.19 -17.29 5.39
CA GLU A 113 32.05 -16.31 4.73
C GLU A 113 32.06 -14.92 5.39
N GLY A 114 31.31 -14.75 6.49
CA GLY A 114 31.02 -13.48 7.13
C GLY A 114 29.82 -12.76 6.50
N GLY A 115 29.33 -11.74 7.18
CA GLY A 115 28.10 -11.04 6.77
C GLY A 115 26.85 -11.71 7.32
N TRP A 116 25.70 -11.32 6.80
CA TRP A 116 24.39 -11.64 7.40
C TRP A 116 23.32 -11.88 6.35
N THR A 117 22.45 -12.83 6.64
CA THR A 117 21.16 -13.02 5.98
C THR A 117 20.08 -12.57 6.95
N LEU A 118 19.28 -11.58 6.57
CA LEU A 118 18.21 -11.04 7.40
C LEU A 118 16.85 -11.26 6.76
N ASP A 119 15.92 -11.82 7.54
CA ASP A 119 14.51 -11.86 7.15
C ASP A 119 13.85 -10.54 7.50
N LEU A 120 13.34 -9.83 6.51
CA LEU A 120 12.68 -8.55 6.68
C LEU A 120 11.16 -8.70 6.61
N LYS A 121 10.45 -8.00 7.50
CA LYS A 121 9.01 -7.77 7.44
C LYS A 121 8.73 -6.28 7.61
N MET A 122 8.51 -5.61 6.49
CA MET A 122 8.23 -4.17 6.47
C MET A 122 7.33 -3.82 5.28
N THR A 123 7.00 -2.55 5.11
CA THR A 123 6.16 -2.14 3.99
C THR A 123 6.98 -2.05 2.71
N GLU A 124 6.40 -2.38 1.55
CA GLU A 124 7.08 -2.26 0.25
C GLU A 124 7.66 -0.86 0.03
N LYS A 125 6.94 0.17 0.49
CA LYS A 125 7.37 1.57 0.41
C LYS A 125 8.62 1.84 1.25
N ASP A 126 8.63 1.37 2.49
CA ASP A 126 9.76 1.57 3.39
C ASP A 126 10.98 0.75 2.92
N LEU A 127 10.78 -0.46 2.40
CA LEU A 127 11.84 -1.25 1.79
C LEU A 127 12.49 -0.51 0.63
N ARG A 128 11.70 -0.03 -0.35
CA ARG A 128 12.23 0.75 -1.49
C ARG A 128 12.95 2.01 -1.04
N ARG A 129 12.41 2.72 -0.04
CA ARG A 129 13.04 3.91 0.53
C ARG A 129 14.38 3.57 1.18
N PHE A 130 14.44 2.45 1.90
CA PHE A 130 15.66 1.96 2.54
C PHE A 130 16.73 1.62 1.50
N LEU A 131 16.42 0.79 0.50
CA LEU A 131 17.35 0.43 -0.56
C LEU A 131 17.94 1.65 -1.27
N LYS A 132 17.06 2.61 -1.64
CA LYS A 132 17.48 3.84 -2.33
C LYS A 132 18.40 4.71 -1.45
N ARG A 133 18.11 4.82 -0.15
CA ARG A 133 18.89 5.66 0.79
C ARG A 133 20.23 5.03 1.12
N GLU A 134 20.28 3.70 1.25
CA GLU A 134 21.48 2.96 1.59
C GLU A 134 22.30 2.51 0.37
N ASN A 135 21.85 2.89 -0.84
CA ASN A 135 22.46 2.53 -2.12
C ASN A 135 22.66 1.02 -2.29
N LEU A 136 21.65 0.24 -1.89
CA LEU A 136 21.62 -1.21 -2.02
C LEU A 136 20.91 -1.61 -3.31
N ALA A 137 21.44 -2.62 -4.01
CA ALA A 137 20.83 -3.15 -5.22
C ALA A 137 19.69 -4.12 -4.87
N GLU A 138 18.64 -4.16 -5.70
CA GLU A 138 17.57 -5.16 -5.57
C GLU A 138 18.09 -6.60 -5.73
N GLN A 139 19.25 -6.78 -6.35
CA GLN A 139 19.93 -8.10 -6.47
C GLN A 139 20.36 -8.69 -5.13
N GLN A 140 20.43 -7.88 -4.06
CA GLN A 140 20.69 -8.36 -2.69
C GLN A 140 19.40 -8.83 -1.99
N LEU A 141 18.23 -8.65 -2.61
CA LEU A 141 16.94 -9.06 -2.09
C LEU A 141 16.48 -10.34 -2.75
N ASP A 142 16.37 -11.39 -1.95
CA ASP A 142 15.70 -12.60 -2.38
C ASP A 142 14.22 -12.58 -1.97
N PRO A 143 13.33 -13.13 -2.83
CA PRO A 143 12.03 -13.57 -2.34
C PRO A 143 12.30 -14.60 -1.24
N LEU A 144 11.51 -14.56 -0.16
CA LEU A 144 11.64 -15.53 0.93
C LEU A 144 11.72 -16.94 0.33
N PRO A 145 12.73 -17.76 0.68
CA PRO A 145 12.67 -19.16 0.32
C PRO A 145 11.35 -19.69 0.89
N MET A 146 10.53 -20.29 0.04
CA MET A 146 9.42 -21.09 0.52
C MET A 146 10.05 -22.19 1.36
N SER A 147 10.08 -22.04 2.70
CA SER A 147 10.55 -23.12 3.54
C SER A 147 9.69 -24.34 3.21
N PRO A 148 10.27 -25.49 2.81
CA PRO A 148 9.51 -26.72 2.78
C PRO A 148 9.00 -26.93 4.21
N SER A 149 7.69 -27.13 4.34
CA SER A 149 7.04 -27.42 5.61
C SER A 149 7.84 -28.44 6.40
N ALA A 150 8.22 -28.10 7.63
CA ALA A 150 8.71 -29.05 8.60
C ALA A 150 7.65 -30.14 8.81
N SER A 151 7.86 -31.29 8.16
CA SER A 151 7.12 -32.55 8.36
C SER A 151 8.06 -33.71 8.05
N ALA A 152 9.14 -33.78 8.82
CA ALA A 152 9.96 -34.98 8.98
C ALA A 152 10.30 -35.09 10.47
N ALA A 153 9.27 -35.33 11.27
CA ALA A 153 9.38 -35.75 12.66
C ALA A 153 8.05 -36.42 13.02
N ASN A 154 7.97 -37.71 12.73
CA ASN A 154 7.49 -38.71 13.67
C ASN A 154 7.90 -40.07 13.13
N GLU A 155 8.89 -40.64 13.82
CA GLU A 155 9.10 -42.08 13.96
C GLU A 155 7.82 -42.79 14.43
#